data_AF-A0A6I2G165-F1
#
_entry.id   AF-A0A6I2G165-F1
#
_cell.length_a   1.000
_cell.length_b   1.000
_cell.length_c   1.000
_cell.angle_alpha   90.00
_cell.angle_beta   90.00
_cell.angle_gamma   90.00
#
_symmetry.space_group_name_H-M   'P 1'
#
loop_
_entity.id
_entity.type
_entity.pdbx_description
1 polymer ?
#
loop_
_entity_poly.entity_id
_entity_poly.type
_entity_poly.pdbx_seq_one_letter_code
_entity_poly.pdbx_strand_id
1 'polypeptide(L)'
;MPSWFDESIRQVLAHRRVLMLAKCPRELEQATAELLGEQLHRALRSRDFNLYFDWWFGELATTVLTRTGAPTPPGDPDQSTWWLLQGLLALAPTDFLIPPVQDFLDAATGQCEPPWLPLSCRVQATGDIWQLTAAEQTRLGIIAGYEYPGGADQHVYLFDVETCSPMELLGADTFDTVEQATRAWCTTVGPGAAKSRPTVITDPASLAFLPYCCDLTHVTGLESRNRLDNWFRAARRIEELMITLRRLGTPVPPIPPAELMECR
;
A
#
# COMPACT_ATOMS: atom_id res chain seq x y z
N MET A 1 -10.94 22.17 -4.14
CA MET A 1 -10.01 21.08 -4.49
C MET A 1 -8.66 21.68 -4.83
N PRO A 2 -7.54 21.15 -4.34
CA PRO A 2 -6.19 21.62 -4.70
C PRO A 2 -5.96 21.60 -6.22
N SER A 3 -5.20 22.56 -6.74
CA SER A 3 -5.05 22.77 -8.20
C SER A 3 -4.37 21.62 -8.93
N TRP A 4 -3.61 20.78 -8.22
CA TRP A 4 -2.89 19.67 -8.81
C TRP A 4 -3.77 18.43 -9.04
N PHE A 5 -4.94 18.32 -8.39
CA PHE A 5 -5.81 17.14 -8.44
C PHE A 5 -6.32 16.84 -9.85
N ASP A 6 -6.88 17.83 -10.55
CA ASP A 6 -7.48 17.61 -11.88
C ASP A 6 -6.45 17.14 -12.91
N GLU A 7 -5.24 17.73 -12.86
CA GLU A 7 -4.14 17.34 -13.73
C GLU A 7 -3.68 15.92 -13.41
N SER A 8 -3.41 15.61 -12.15
CA SER A 8 -2.91 14.28 -11.76
C SER A 8 -3.92 13.17 -12.03
N ILE A 9 -5.22 13.39 -11.75
CA ILE A 9 -6.28 12.44 -12.09
C ILE A 9 -6.32 12.20 -13.60
N ARG A 10 -6.22 13.26 -14.42
CA ARG A 10 -6.17 13.12 -15.88
C ARG A 10 -4.96 12.33 -16.34
N GLN A 11 -3.80 12.53 -15.72
CA GLN A 11 -2.57 11.81 -16.05
C GLN A 11 -2.67 10.32 -15.68
N VAL A 12 -3.18 9.98 -14.49
CA VAL A 12 -3.43 8.58 -14.11
C VAL A 12 -4.37 7.91 -15.11
N LEU A 13 -5.48 8.58 -15.43
CA LEU A 13 -6.42 8.06 -16.41
C LEU A 13 -5.76 7.91 -17.79
N ALA A 14 -4.95 8.85 -18.25
CA ALA A 14 -4.26 8.74 -19.54
C ALA A 14 -3.29 7.55 -19.61
N HIS A 15 -2.61 7.22 -18.52
CA HIS A 15 -1.58 6.17 -18.47
C HIS A 15 -2.08 4.81 -17.99
N ARG A 16 -3.34 4.68 -17.55
CA ARG A 16 -3.95 3.46 -17.01
C ARG A 16 -3.79 2.18 -17.84
N ARG A 17 -3.55 2.31 -19.16
CA ARG A 17 -3.29 1.17 -20.05
C ARG A 17 -2.05 0.36 -19.67
N VAL A 18 -1.09 0.96 -18.97
CA VAL A 18 0.11 0.25 -18.47
C VAL A 18 -0.26 -0.90 -17.53
N LEU A 19 -1.36 -0.76 -16.79
CA LEU A 19 -1.80 -1.76 -15.81
C LEU A 19 -2.20 -3.08 -16.46
N MET A 20 -2.64 -3.06 -17.71
CA MET A 20 -3.03 -4.26 -18.47
C MET A 20 -1.85 -5.17 -18.83
N LEU A 21 -0.61 -4.74 -18.56
CA LEU A 21 0.59 -5.56 -18.72
C LEU A 21 0.80 -6.53 -17.55
N ALA A 22 0.15 -6.28 -16.41
CA ALA A 22 0.28 -7.13 -15.23
C ALA A 22 -0.30 -8.53 -15.47
N LYS A 23 0.43 -9.54 -14.99
CA LYS A 23 0.10 -10.96 -15.18
C LYS A 23 -0.38 -11.64 -13.91
N CYS A 24 -0.20 -10.99 -12.76
CA CYS A 24 -0.68 -11.44 -11.46
C CYS A 24 -1.10 -10.24 -10.60
N PRO A 25 -1.81 -10.48 -9.48
CA PRO A 25 -2.24 -9.43 -8.57
C PRO A 25 -1.10 -8.51 -8.10
N ARG A 26 0.06 -9.09 -7.76
CA ARG A 26 1.22 -8.33 -7.27
C ARG A 26 1.82 -7.40 -8.31
N GLU A 27 1.85 -7.82 -9.58
CA GLU A 27 2.29 -6.95 -10.68
C GLU A 27 1.31 -5.79 -10.90
N LEU A 28 0.00 -6.01 -10.75
CA LEU A 28 -1.00 -4.97 -10.85
C LEU A 28 -0.86 -3.95 -9.73
N GLU A 29 -0.69 -4.42 -8.49
CA GLU A 29 -0.45 -3.56 -7.34
C GLU A 29 0.81 -2.71 -7.52
N GLN A 30 1.93 -3.32 -7.94
CA GLN A 30 3.18 -2.61 -8.19
C GLN A 30 3.01 -1.52 -9.24
N ALA A 31 2.42 -1.86 -10.39
CA ALA A 31 2.20 -0.89 -11.47
C ALA A 31 1.26 0.24 -11.05
N THR A 32 0.25 -0.06 -10.21
CA THR A 32 -0.66 0.96 -9.67
C THR A 32 0.07 1.86 -8.67
N ALA A 33 0.85 1.28 -7.76
CA ALA A 33 1.64 1.98 -6.76
C ALA A 33 2.60 2.99 -7.41
N GLU A 34 3.33 2.56 -8.45
CA GLU A 34 4.23 3.44 -9.22
C GLU A 34 3.48 4.54 -9.98
N LEU A 35 2.33 4.22 -10.56
CA LEU A 35 1.51 5.17 -11.31
C LEU A 35 0.96 6.29 -10.40
N LEU A 36 0.50 5.93 -9.20
CA LEU A 36 0.04 6.92 -8.20
C LEU A 36 1.22 7.69 -7.61
N GLY A 37 2.29 6.98 -7.22
CA GLY A 37 3.49 7.57 -6.63
C GLY A 37 4.17 8.58 -7.53
N GLU A 38 4.10 8.40 -8.86
CA GLU A 38 4.56 9.41 -9.82
C GLU A 38 3.83 10.75 -9.64
N GLN A 39 2.51 10.71 -9.45
CA GLN A 39 1.72 11.93 -9.25
C GLN A 39 2.01 12.56 -7.89
N LEU A 40 2.15 11.74 -6.83
CA LEU A 40 2.52 12.24 -5.50
C LEU A 40 3.89 12.93 -5.54
N HIS A 41 4.87 12.30 -6.19
CA HIS A 41 6.21 12.87 -6.37
C HIS A 41 6.17 14.17 -7.17
N ARG A 42 5.34 14.26 -8.23
CA ARG A 42 5.18 15.48 -9.00
C ARG A 42 4.57 16.62 -8.18
N ALA A 43 3.51 16.35 -7.41
CA ALA A 43 2.87 17.34 -6.55
C ALA A 43 3.86 17.85 -5.48
N LEU A 44 4.57 16.93 -4.84
CA LEU A 44 5.60 17.24 -3.84
C LEU A 44 6.71 18.15 -4.40
N ARG A 45 7.22 17.83 -5.59
CA ARG A 45 8.30 18.61 -6.24
C ARG A 45 7.84 19.96 -6.75
N SER A 46 6.57 20.09 -7.12
CA SER A 46 5.97 21.34 -7.57
C SER A 46 5.78 22.35 -6.42
N ARG A 47 6.06 21.93 -5.17
CA ARG A 47 5.81 22.69 -3.93
C ARG A 47 4.35 23.13 -3.84
N ASP A 48 3.45 22.27 -4.30
CA ASP A 48 2.04 22.50 -4.13
C ASP A 48 1.73 22.56 -2.63
N PHE A 49 1.04 23.61 -2.21
CA PHE A 49 0.45 23.65 -0.88
C PHE A 49 -0.73 22.68 -0.85
N ASN A 50 -1.11 22.20 0.34
CA ASN A 50 -2.34 21.41 0.52
C ASN A 50 -2.32 20.10 -0.28
N LEU A 51 -1.28 19.28 -0.05
CA LEU A 51 -1.08 18.01 -0.75
C LEU A 51 -2.27 17.06 -0.57
N TYR A 52 -2.74 16.83 0.66
CA TYR A 52 -3.97 16.05 0.95
C TYR A 52 -4.11 14.77 0.10
N PHE A 53 -3.10 13.89 0.16
CA PHE A 53 -3.03 12.70 -0.68
C PHE A 53 -4.23 11.74 -0.53
N ASP A 54 -4.79 11.63 0.67
CA ASP A 54 -5.97 10.78 0.91
C ASP A 54 -7.22 11.34 0.24
N TRP A 55 -7.41 12.66 0.31
CA TRP A 55 -8.50 13.31 -0.40
C TRP A 55 -8.33 13.13 -1.92
N TRP A 56 -7.10 13.32 -2.42
CA TRP A 56 -6.81 13.07 -3.84
C TRP A 56 -7.15 11.65 -4.27
N PHE A 57 -6.76 10.65 -3.47
CA PHE A 57 -7.08 9.25 -3.73
C PHE A 57 -8.60 9.03 -3.78
N GLY A 58 -9.35 9.61 -2.84
CA GLY A 58 -10.81 9.54 -2.82
C GLY A 58 -11.48 10.12 -4.06
N GLU A 59 -11.02 11.28 -4.55
CA GLU A 59 -11.51 11.91 -5.78
C GLU A 59 -11.17 11.07 -7.03
N LEU A 60 -9.96 10.53 -7.10
CA LEU A 60 -9.54 9.62 -8.18
C LEU A 60 -10.42 8.36 -8.20
N ALA A 61 -10.58 7.70 -7.07
CA ALA A 61 -11.35 6.48 -6.96
C ALA A 61 -12.84 6.71 -7.26
N THR A 62 -13.43 7.82 -6.80
CA THR A 62 -14.80 8.22 -7.15
C THR A 62 -14.95 8.46 -8.66
N THR A 63 -13.96 9.12 -9.27
CA THR A 63 -13.93 9.37 -10.72
C THR A 63 -13.86 8.06 -11.51
N VAL A 64 -13.03 7.11 -11.06
CA VAL A 64 -12.90 5.80 -11.69
C VAL A 64 -14.17 4.97 -11.52
N LEU A 65 -14.73 4.91 -10.31
CA LEU A 65 -15.99 4.20 -10.03
C LEU A 65 -17.14 4.72 -10.88
N THR A 66 -17.30 6.04 -10.99
CA THR A 66 -18.39 6.65 -11.79
C THR A 66 -18.27 6.31 -13.28
N ARG A 67 -17.06 6.07 -13.78
CA ARG A 67 -16.80 5.64 -15.16
C ARG A 67 -16.92 4.14 -15.36
N THR A 68 -16.85 3.37 -14.27
CA THR A 68 -16.82 1.91 -14.30
C THR A 68 -18.22 1.37 -14.03
N GLY A 69 -19.02 1.18 -15.08
CA GLY A 69 -20.41 0.73 -14.93
C GLY A 69 -20.56 -0.76 -14.59
N ALA A 70 -19.73 -1.62 -15.19
CA ALA A 70 -19.79 -3.09 -15.03
C ALA A 70 -18.44 -3.73 -15.45
N PRO A 71 -18.19 -5.01 -15.09
CA PRO A 71 -17.07 -5.77 -15.62
C PRO A 71 -17.05 -5.73 -17.15
N THR A 72 -15.92 -5.34 -17.70
CA THR A 72 -15.81 -5.06 -19.13
C THR A 72 -15.27 -6.29 -19.87
N PRO A 73 -15.87 -6.73 -20.99
CA PRO A 73 -15.37 -7.87 -21.74
C PRO A 73 -13.97 -7.61 -22.32
N PRO A 74 -13.19 -8.67 -22.63
CA PRO A 74 -11.88 -8.53 -23.25
C PRO A 74 -11.94 -7.73 -24.57
N GLY A 75 -11.05 -6.75 -24.73
CA GLY A 75 -10.96 -5.93 -25.94
C GLY A 75 -11.84 -4.68 -25.93
N ASP A 76 -12.61 -4.45 -24.87
CA ASP A 76 -13.36 -3.21 -24.69
C ASP A 76 -12.41 -2.03 -24.37
N PRO A 77 -12.61 -0.84 -24.97
CA PRO A 77 -11.81 0.35 -24.67
C PRO A 77 -11.78 0.74 -23.17
N ASP A 78 -12.81 0.39 -22.40
CA ASP A 78 -12.91 0.70 -20.98
C ASP A 78 -12.30 -0.36 -20.06
N GLN A 79 -11.77 -1.45 -20.62
CA GLN A 79 -11.05 -2.48 -19.86
C GLN A 79 -9.92 -1.88 -19.00
N SER A 80 -9.17 -0.93 -19.54
CA SER A 80 -8.09 -0.26 -18.80
C SER A 80 -8.57 0.55 -17.59
N THR A 81 -9.83 1.02 -17.59
CA THR A 81 -10.46 1.68 -16.44
C THR A 81 -10.84 0.68 -15.37
N TRP A 82 -11.34 -0.50 -15.77
CA TRP A 82 -11.59 -1.61 -14.85
C TRP A 82 -10.31 -2.08 -14.13
N TRP A 83 -9.21 -2.25 -14.86
CA TRP A 83 -7.91 -2.61 -14.28
C TRP A 83 -7.41 -1.57 -13.28
N LEU A 84 -7.59 -0.28 -13.60
CA LEU A 84 -7.28 0.80 -12.66
C LEU A 84 -8.12 0.72 -11.40
N LEU A 85 -9.43 0.47 -11.51
CA LEU A 85 -10.28 0.31 -10.32
C LEU A 85 -9.76 -0.82 -9.42
N GLN A 86 -9.43 -1.97 -10.00
CA GLN A 86 -8.93 -3.13 -9.25
C GLN A 86 -7.58 -2.85 -8.60
N GLY A 87 -6.69 -2.13 -9.30
CA GLY A 87 -5.44 -1.64 -8.73
C GLY A 87 -5.66 -0.68 -7.56
N LEU A 88 -6.56 0.29 -7.70
CA LEU A 88 -6.89 1.23 -6.63
C LEU A 88 -7.41 0.50 -5.39
N LEU A 89 -8.33 -0.44 -5.58
CA LEU A 89 -8.91 -1.22 -4.47
C LEU A 89 -7.88 -2.12 -3.78
N ALA A 90 -6.83 -2.55 -4.48
CA ALA A 90 -5.72 -3.30 -3.88
C ALA A 90 -4.82 -2.45 -2.96
N LEU A 91 -4.81 -1.13 -3.18
CA LEU A 91 -4.04 -0.16 -2.38
C LEU A 91 -4.90 0.63 -1.38
N ALA A 92 -6.22 0.63 -1.55
CA ALA A 92 -7.12 1.48 -0.80
C ALA A 92 -7.14 1.10 0.69
N PRO A 93 -7.22 2.08 1.61
CA PRO A 93 -7.53 1.82 3.01
C PRO A 93 -8.83 1.00 3.14
N THR A 94 -8.96 0.15 4.16
CA THR A 94 -10.14 -0.74 4.31
C THR A 94 -11.45 0.05 4.44
N ASP A 95 -11.40 1.24 5.03
CA ASP A 95 -12.55 2.15 5.13
C ASP A 95 -13.10 2.58 3.75
N PHE A 96 -12.31 2.44 2.69
CA PHE A 96 -12.72 2.70 1.32
C PHE A 96 -13.53 1.53 0.71
N LEU A 97 -13.39 0.31 1.25
CA LEU A 97 -14.11 -0.89 0.82
C LEU A 97 -15.50 -0.96 1.49
N ILE A 98 -16.30 0.10 1.33
CA ILE A 98 -17.67 0.16 1.84
C ILE A 98 -18.55 -0.95 1.22
N PRO A 99 -19.64 -1.38 1.88
CA PRO A 99 -20.48 -2.49 1.39
C PRO A 99 -20.91 -2.37 -0.08
N PRO A 100 -21.26 -1.19 -0.62
CA PRO A 100 -21.56 -1.07 -2.06
C PRO A 100 -20.40 -1.41 -2.99
N VAL A 101 -19.16 -1.08 -2.60
CA VAL A 101 -17.94 -1.43 -3.35
C VAL A 101 -17.67 -2.92 -3.22
N GLN A 102 -17.90 -3.50 -2.04
CA GLN A 102 -17.78 -4.93 -1.80
C GLN A 102 -18.79 -5.74 -2.62
N ASP A 103 -20.07 -5.36 -2.60
CA ASP A 103 -21.14 -5.98 -3.39
C ASP A 103 -20.84 -5.92 -4.88
N PHE A 104 -20.32 -4.78 -5.34
CA PHE A 104 -19.88 -4.60 -6.72
C PHE A 104 -18.73 -5.56 -7.09
N LEU A 105 -17.74 -5.73 -6.22
CA LEU A 105 -16.64 -6.66 -6.42
C LEU A 105 -17.09 -8.12 -6.40
N ASP A 106 -17.98 -8.47 -5.48
CA ASP A 106 -18.54 -9.82 -5.39
C ASP A 106 -19.36 -10.15 -6.64
N ALA A 107 -20.17 -9.20 -7.13
CA ALA A 107 -20.90 -9.35 -8.39
C ALA A 107 -19.98 -9.50 -9.62
N ALA A 108 -18.80 -8.85 -9.59
CA ALA A 108 -17.80 -8.93 -10.65
C ALA A 108 -16.94 -10.21 -10.60
N THR A 109 -16.92 -10.89 -9.45
CA THR A 109 -16.09 -12.08 -9.25
C THR A 109 -16.59 -13.23 -10.14
N GLY A 110 -15.69 -13.81 -10.94
CA GLY A 110 -16.03 -14.87 -11.90
C GLY A 110 -16.52 -14.38 -13.26
N GLN A 111 -16.67 -13.06 -13.45
CA GLN A 111 -17.01 -12.44 -14.74
C GLN A 111 -15.84 -11.66 -15.37
N CYS A 112 -14.71 -11.57 -14.64
CA CYS A 112 -13.53 -10.83 -15.06
C CYS A 112 -12.49 -11.74 -15.71
N GLU A 113 -11.88 -11.24 -16.78
CA GLU A 113 -10.67 -11.81 -17.37
C GLU A 113 -9.50 -10.83 -17.17
N PRO A 114 -8.39 -11.26 -16.55
CA PRO A 114 -8.13 -12.61 -16.04
C PRO A 114 -8.84 -12.90 -14.69
N PRO A 115 -9.06 -14.18 -14.32
CA PRO A 115 -9.82 -14.53 -13.11
C PRO A 115 -9.20 -14.06 -11.79
N TRP A 116 -7.89 -13.81 -11.77
CA TRP A 116 -7.19 -13.29 -10.59
C TRP A 116 -7.44 -11.80 -10.34
N LEU A 117 -7.89 -11.05 -11.35
CA LEU A 117 -8.03 -9.61 -11.30
C LEU A 117 -8.87 -9.10 -10.10
N PRO A 118 -10.10 -9.61 -9.85
CA PRO A 118 -10.91 -9.21 -8.70
C PRO A 118 -10.36 -9.71 -7.34
N LEU A 119 -9.38 -10.61 -7.34
CA LEU A 119 -8.76 -11.12 -6.11
C LEU A 119 -7.66 -10.17 -5.60
N SER A 120 -7.25 -9.19 -6.39
CA SER A 120 -6.14 -8.29 -6.06
C SER A 120 -6.40 -7.46 -4.80
N CYS A 121 -7.65 -7.11 -4.50
CA CYS A 121 -8.00 -6.39 -3.27
C CYS A 121 -8.05 -7.26 -2.01
N ARG A 122 -7.93 -8.59 -2.15
CA ARG A 122 -8.11 -9.59 -1.08
C ARG A 122 -6.80 -10.12 -0.52
N VAL A 123 -5.71 -9.39 -0.69
CA VAL A 123 -4.44 -9.68 -0.02
C VAL A 123 -4.61 -9.72 1.50
N GLN A 124 -3.99 -10.68 2.16
CA GLN A 124 -4.06 -10.88 3.60
C GLN A 124 -2.66 -11.13 4.17
N ALA A 125 -2.42 -10.64 5.39
CA ALA A 125 -1.21 -11.00 6.13
C ALA A 125 -1.30 -12.44 6.64
N THR A 126 -0.20 -13.20 6.56
CA THR A 126 -0.13 -14.60 7.06
C THR A 126 0.00 -14.67 8.57
N GLY A 127 0.49 -13.59 9.19
CA GLY A 127 0.84 -13.54 10.62
C GLY A 127 2.32 -13.83 10.90
N ASP A 128 3.10 -14.23 9.89
CA ASP A 128 4.55 -14.38 10.03
C ASP A 128 5.23 -13.01 9.99
N ILE A 129 6.05 -12.72 11.00
CA ILE A 129 6.69 -11.40 11.14
C ILE A 129 8.14 -11.55 11.62
N TRP A 130 9.03 -10.79 11.00
CA TRP A 130 10.44 -10.68 11.35
C TRP A 130 10.84 -9.23 11.55
N GLN A 131 11.80 -9.02 12.44
CA GLN A 131 12.45 -7.75 12.66
C GLN A 131 13.92 -7.81 12.27
N LEU A 132 14.37 -6.74 11.62
CA LEU A 132 15.76 -6.36 11.41
C LEU A 132 16.04 -5.12 12.23
N THR A 133 17.24 -5.02 12.77
CA THR A 133 17.67 -3.89 13.59
C THR A 133 19.04 -3.42 13.15
N ALA A 134 19.20 -2.10 12.97
CA ALA A 134 20.49 -1.48 12.69
C ALA A 134 21.30 -1.36 14.00
N ALA A 135 22.63 -1.25 13.90
CA ALA A 135 23.52 -1.22 15.06
C ALA A 135 23.17 -0.12 16.09
N GLU A 136 22.65 1.02 15.63
CA GLU A 136 22.27 2.16 16.48
C GLU A 136 20.83 2.07 17.00
N GLN A 137 20.06 1.04 16.62
CA GLN A 137 18.64 0.82 16.96
C GLN A 137 17.67 1.97 16.60
N THR A 138 18.14 2.96 15.84
CA THR A 138 17.36 4.08 15.31
C THR A 138 16.57 3.73 14.05
N ARG A 139 16.86 2.57 13.45
CA ARG A 139 16.21 2.08 12.23
C ARG A 139 15.88 0.59 12.33
N LEU A 140 14.65 0.25 11.99
CA LEU A 140 14.09 -1.09 12.01
C LEU A 140 13.62 -1.48 10.60
N GLY A 141 13.80 -2.74 10.25
CA GLY A 141 13.12 -3.35 9.12
C GLY A 141 12.08 -4.34 9.64
N ILE A 142 10.80 -4.09 9.43
CA ILE A 142 9.75 -5.05 9.76
C ILE A 142 9.35 -5.78 8.48
N ILE A 143 9.51 -7.10 8.46
CA ILE A 143 9.11 -7.95 7.34
C ILE A 143 7.88 -8.73 7.78
N ALA A 144 6.80 -8.66 7.02
CA ALA A 144 5.59 -9.44 7.27
C ALA A 144 5.21 -10.29 6.03
N GLY A 145 4.73 -11.50 6.26
CA GLY A 145 4.24 -12.39 5.21
C GLY A 145 2.84 -12.01 4.73
N TYR A 146 2.61 -12.11 3.41
CA TYR A 146 1.33 -11.86 2.76
C TYR A 146 1.04 -12.89 1.67
N GLU A 147 -0.24 -13.07 1.39
CA GLU A 147 -0.72 -13.93 0.32
C GLU A 147 -2.06 -13.42 -0.23
N TYR A 148 -2.40 -13.88 -1.43
CA TYR A 148 -3.72 -13.72 -2.03
C TYR A 148 -4.59 -14.96 -1.77
N PRO A 149 -5.91 -14.89 -2.00
CA PRO A 149 -6.82 -15.99 -1.71
C PRO A 149 -6.36 -17.33 -2.28
N GLY A 150 -6.44 -18.38 -1.45
CA GLY A 150 -5.99 -19.73 -1.82
C GLY A 150 -4.47 -19.94 -1.70
N GLY A 151 -3.75 -19.07 -0.99
CA GLY A 151 -2.29 -19.15 -0.85
C GLY A 151 -1.54 -18.77 -2.12
N ALA A 152 -2.17 -17.99 -3.00
CA ALA A 152 -1.58 -17.56 -4.25
C ALA A 152 -0.57 -16.42 -4.02
N ASP A 153 0.51 -16.44 -4.81
CA ASP A 153 1.54 -15.38 -4.85
C ASP A 153 2.01 -14.97 -3.45
N GLN A 154 2.46 -15.97 -2.68
CA GLN A 154 3.05 -15.75 -1.36
C GLN A 154 4.29 -14.86 -1.48
N HIS A 155 4.34 -13.82 -0.66
CA HIS A 155 5.39 -12.82 -0.67
C HIS A 155 5.59 -12.24 0.73
N VAL A 156 6.61 -11.40 0.87
CA VAL A 156 6.82 -10.61 2.08
C VAL A 156 6.81 -9.13 1.74
N TYR A 157 6.34 -8.33 2.69
CA TYR A 157 6.37 -6.88 2.61
C TYR A 157 7.30 -6.34 3.69
N LEU A 158 8.24 -5.49 3.31
CA LEU A 158 9.20 -4.82 4.18
C LEU A 158 8.71 -3.40 4.48
N PHE A 159 8.66 -3.05 5.76
CA PHE A 159 8.52 -1.69 6.26
C PHE A 159 9.87 -1.23 6.79
N ASP A 160 10.43 -0.15 6.24
CA ASP A 160 11.65 0.46 6.72
C ASP A 160 11.30 1.67 7.61
N VAL A 161 11.52 1.53 8.91
CA VAL A 161 11.02 2.45 9.94
C VAL A 161 12.18 3.12 10.65
N GLU A 162 12.13 4.45 10.74
CA GLU A 162 12.94 5.24 11.66
C GLU A 162 12.21 5.32 13.01
N THR A 163 12.92 5.01 14.09
CA THR A 163 12.37 5.00 15.45
C THR A 163 12.71 6.27 16.23
N CYS A 164 13.55 7.16 15.69
CA CYS A 164 13.78 8.48 16.26
C CYS A 164 12.50 9.30 16.16
N SER A 165 12.05 9.90 17.27
CA SER A 165 10.77 10.62 17.32
C SER A 165 10.74 11.81 16.35
N PRO A 166 9.71 11.93 15.48
CA PRO A 166 8.57 11.03 15.32
C PRO A 166 8.92 9.75 14.54
N MET A 167 8.30 8.61 14.91
CA MET A 167 8.51 7.36 14.19
C MET A 167 7.95 7.47 12.77
N GLU A 168 8.77 7.17 11.76
CA GLU A 168 8.42 7.39 10.36
C GLU A 168 8.72 6.17 9.48
N LEU A 169 7.83 5.91 8.52
CA LEU A 169 8.13 5.00 7.42
C LEU A 169 9.04 5.72 6.41
N LEU A 170 10.27 5.27 6.25
CA LEU A 170 11.24 5.82 5.30
C LEU A 170 11.13 5.21 3.90
N GLY A 171 10.60 3.98 3.83
CA GLY A 171 10.40 3.22 2.61
C GLY A 171 9.66 1.92 2.88
N ALA A 172 9.20 1.29 1.81
CA ALA A 172 8.61 -0.03 1.87
C ALA A 172 8.74 -0.74 0.53
N ASP A 173 8.73 -2.06 0.53
CA ASP A 173 8.73 -2.80 -0.73
C ASP A 173 8.28 -4.26 -0.57
N THR A 174 7.97 -4.88 -1.70
CA THR A 174 7.52 -6.27 -1.80
C THR A 174 8.65 -7.16 -2.31
N PHE A 175 8.81 -8.34 -1.70
CA PHE A 175 9.83 -9.32 -2.06
C PHE A 175 9.27 -10.74 -2.06
N ASP A 176 9.89 -11.66 -2.80
CA ASP A 176 9.47 -13.06 -2.78
C ASP A 176 9.84 -13.77 -1.47
N THR A 177 10.90 -13.31 -0.79
CA THR A 177 11.48 -14.01 0.38
C THR A 177 12.00 -13.05 1.44
N VAL A 178 12.05 -13.51 2.68
CA VAL A 178 12.66 -12.79 3.82
C VAL A 178 14.13 -12.48 3.53
N GLU A 179 14.86 -13.37 2.87
CA GLU A 179 16.26 -13.18 2.53
C GLU A 179 16.46 -12.07 1.50
N GLN A 180 15.58 -11.98 0.48
CA GLN A 180 15.60 -10.87 -0.48
C GLN A 180 15.32 -9.54 0.22
N ALA A 181 14.25 -9.47 1.02
CA ALA A 181 13.89 -8.29 1.79
C ALA A 181 15.03 -7.84 2.72
N THR A 182 15.66 -8.80 3.41
CA THR A 182 16.80 -8.53 4.29
C THR A 182 17.98 -7.95 3.51
N ARG A 183 18.35 -8.54 2.37
CA ARG A 183 19.45 -8.02 1.55
C ARG A 183 19.16 -6.62 1.04
N ALA A 184 17.94 -6.37 0.58
CA ALA A 184 17.52 -5.06 0.10
C ALA A 184 17.59 -4.02 1.23
N TRP A 185 17.01 -4.31 2.39
CA TRP A 185 17.06 -3.43 3.55
C TRP A 185 18.50 -3.13 4.01
N CYS A 186 19.33 -4.15 4.15
CA CYS A 186 20.74 -3.97 4.54
C CYS A 186 21.52 -3.13 3.52
N THR A 187 21.19 -3.23 2.23
CA THR A 187 21.80 -2.39 1.18
C THR A 187 21.38 -0.94 1.32
N THR A 188 20.09 -0.70 1.57
CA THR A 188 19.51 0.65 1.75
C THR A 188 20.02 1.35 3.00
N VAL A 189 20.09 0.63 4.13
CA VAL A 189 20.56 1.20 5.41
C VAL A 189 22.09 1.31 5.46
N GLY A 190 22.80 0.45 4.72
CA GLY A 190 24.25 0.49 4.62
C GLY A 190 24.98 -0.16 5.80
N PRO A 191 26.19 0.31 6.15
CA PRO A 191 27.09 -0.38 7.08
C PRO A 191 26.49 -0.72 8.45
N GLY A 192 25.60 0.14 8.97
CA GLY A 192 24.93 -0.07 10.25
C GLY A 192 23.99 -1.29 10.27
N ALA A 193 23.57 -1.78 9.11
CA ALA A 193 22.71 -2.96 8.96
C ALA A 193 23.42 -4.17 8.36
N ALA A 194 24.69 -4.07 7.95
CA ALA A 194 25.37 -5.11 7.17
C ALA A 194 25.39 -6.51 7.84
N LYS A 195 25.35 -6.56 9.17
CA LYS A 195 25.31 -7.80 9.96
C LYS A 195 23.92 -8.13 10.52
N SER A 196 22.89 -7.35 10.19
CA SER A 196 21.54 -7.57 10.67
C SER A 196 21.01 -8.92 10.15
N ARG A 197 20.19 -9.57 10.97
CA ARG A 197 19.58 -10.87 10.69
C ARG A 197 18.12 -10.83 11.11
N PRO A 198 17.22 -11.40 10.29
CA PRO A 198 15.80 -11.40 10.61
C PRO A 198 15.58 -12.22 11.88
N THR A 199 14.91 -11.60 12.85
CA THR A 199 14.53 -12.25 14.10
C THR A 199 13.00 -12.33 14.13
N VAL A 200 12.45 -13.52 14.36
CA VAL A 200 11.00 -13.71 14.45
C VAL A 200 10.44 -12.89 15.61
N ILE A 201 9.37 -12.12 15.35
CA ILE A 201 8.65 -11.41 16.39
C ILE A 201 7.65 -12.38 17.02
N THR A 202 7.84 -12.68 18.31
CA THR A 202 6.95 -13.56 19.09
C THR A 202 5.97 -12.78 19.97
N ASP A 203 6.23 -11.50 20.20
CA ASP A 203 5.33 -10.59 20.92
C ASP A 203 4.82 -9.52 19.96
N PRO A 204 3.65 -9.70 19.34
CA PRO A 204 3.14 -8.74 18.38
C PRO A 204 2.68 -7.41 19.00
N ALA A 205 2.61 -7.30 20.35
CA ALA A 205 2.41 -6.00 21.00
C ALA A 205 3.59 -5.04 20.76
N SER A 206 4.79 -5.58 20.46
CA SER A 206 5.95 -4.77 20.04
C SER A 206 5.70 -3.99 18.74
N LEU A 207 4.70 -4.36 17.95
CA LEU A 207 4.34 -3.72 16.68
C LEU A 207 3.25 -2.64 16.82
N ALA A 208 2.85 -2.34 18.06
CA ALA A 208 1.88 -1.31 18.40
C ALA A 208 2.15 0.06 17.74
N PHE A 209 3.41 0.35 17.41
CA PHE A 209 3.82 1.61 16.80
C PHE A 209 3.54 1.69 15.29
N LEU A 210 3.42 0.56 14.58
CA LEU A 210 3.36 0.55 13.11
C LEU A 210 2.25 1.42 12.51
N PRO A 211 0.99 1.41 13.04
CA PRO A 211 -0.06 2.29 12.53
C PRO A 211 0.29 3.78 12.56
N TYR A 212 1.21 4.19 13.45
CA TYR A 212 1.63 5.58 13.60
C TYR A 212 2.78 5.96 12.66
N CYS A 213 3.44 5.00 11.99
CA CYS A 213 4.53 5.27 11.05
C CYS A 213 4.04 5.76 9.67
N CYS A 214 2.77 5.51 9.35
CA CYS A 214 2.12 5.92 8.11
C CYS A 214 1.12 7.05 8.36
N ASP A 215 1.58 8.15 8.96
CA ASP A 215 0.78 9.36 9.00
C ASP A 215 0.70 9.97 7.59
N LEU A 216 -0.44 9.73 6.93
CA LEU A 216 -0.72 10.18 5.57
C LEU A 216 -0.88 11.71 5.46
N THR A 217 -0.93 12.41 6.61
CA THR A 217 -0.97 13.87 6.69
C THR A 217 0.42 14.49 6.87
N HIS A 218 1.41 13.70 7.29
CA HIS A 218 2.76 14.19 7.57
C HIS A 218 3.68 14.05 6.35
N VAL A 219 3.75 15.12 5.56
CA VAL A 219 4.66 15.23 4.42
C VAL A 219 5.74 16.28 4.71
N THR A 220 7.00 15.85 4.70
CA THR A 220 8.20 16.63 5.01
C THR A 220 8.81 17.31 3.79
N GLY A 221 8.53 16.82 2.58
CA GLY A 221 9.19 17.24 1.34
C GLY A 221 10.47 16.47 1.02
N LEU A 222 10.90 15.58 1.91
CA LEU A 222 12.12 14.76 1.78
C LEU A 222 11.82 13.29 1.48
N GLU A 223 10.56 12.96 1.21
CA GLU A 223 10.12 11.61 0.93
C GLU A 223 10.89 11.01 -0.25
N SER A 224 11.36 9.78 -0.07
CA SER A 224 11.97 9.02 -1.14
C SER A 224 10.93 8.65 -2.20
N ARG A 225 11.38 8.40 -3.44
CA ARG A 225 10.47 7.90 -4.48
C ARG A 225 9.80 6.59 -4.06
N ASN A 226 10.57 5.69 -3.44
CA ASN A 226 10.06 4.43 -2.91
C ASN A 226 8.96 4.64 -1.84
N ARG A 227 9.11 5.61 -0.93
CA ARG A 227 8.06 5.95 0.05
C ARG A 227 6.78 6.43 -0.63
N LEU A 228 6.89 7.27 -1.66
CA LEU A 228 5.74 7.80 -2.38
C LEU A 228 5.03 6.76 -3.26
N ASP A 229 5.77 5.87 -3.91
CA ASP A 229 5.17 4.73 -4.64
C ASP A 229 4.41 3.82 -3.67
N ASN A 230 4.90 3.67 -2.44
CA ASN A 230 4.28 2.83 -1.42
C ASN A 230 3.28 3.55 -0.51
N TRP A 231 2.93 4.81 -0.78
CA TRP A 231 2.19 5.66 0.16
C TRP A 231 0.90 5.00 0.66
N PHE A 232 0.02 4.63 -0.27
CA PHE A 232 -1.25 3.95 0.06
C PHE A 232 -1.03 2.46 0.37
N ARG A 233 -0.12 1.81 -0.37
CA ARG A 233 0.17 0.38 -0.20
C ARG A 233 0.62 0.04 1.21
N ALA A 234 1.51 0.83 1.79
CA ALA A 234 2.04 0.60 3.13
C ALA A 234 0.95 0.74 4.20
N ALA A 235 0.08 1.74 4.09
CA ALA A 235 -1.05 1.90 5.00
C ALA A 235 -1.99 0.69 4.94
N ARG A 236 -2.38 0.25 3.73
CA ARG A 236 -3.19 -0.95 3.52
C ARG A 236 -2.54 -2.21 4.10
N ARG A 237 -1.23 -2.39 3.90
CA ARG A 237 -0.49 -3.55 4.45
C ARG A 237 -0.45 -3.54 5.97
N ILE A 238 -0.19 -2.39 6.60
CA ILE A 238 -0.23 -2.26 8.07
C ILE A 238 -1.62 -2.63 8.58
N GLU A 239 -2.67 -2.12 7.96
CA GLU A 239 -4.04 -2.39 8.38
C GLU A 239 -4.38 -3.88 8.32
N GLU A 240 -4.08 -4.55 7.21
CA GLU A 240 -4.27 -6.01 7.06
C GLU A 240 -3.45 -6.80 8.09
N LEU A 241 -2.21 -6.38 8.36
CA LEU A 241 -1.39 -6.98 9.41
C LEU A 241 -2.04 -6.84 10.79
N MET A 242 -2.56 -5.65 11.13
CA MET A 242 -3.21 -5.41 12.42
C MET A 242 -4.52 -6.21 12.54
N ILE A 243 -5.30 -6.33 11.45
CA ILE A 243 -6.51 -7.16 11.41
C ILE A 243 -6.16 -8.63 11.67
N THR A 244 -5.15 -9.17 10.97
CA THR A 244 -4.70 -10.55 11.17
C THR A 244 -4.21 -10.78 12.60
N LEU A 245 -3.38 -9.90 13.14
CA LEU A 245 -2.85 -10.03 14.51
C LEU A 245 -3.96 -10.02 15.58
N ARG A 246 -4.99 -9.17 15.42
CA ARG A 246 -6.17 -9.18 16.29
C ARG A 246 -6.96 -10.48 16.20
N ARG A 247 -7.16 -11.01 14.99
CA ARG A 247 -7.83 -12.31 14.78
C ARG A 247 -7.08 -13.46 15.44
N LEU A 248 -5.74 -13.39 15.49
CA LEU A 248 -4.89 -14.35 16.17
C LEU A 248 -4.83 -14.15 17.70
N GLY A 249 -5.62 -13.23 18.26
CA GLY A 249 -5.75 -13.05 19.71
C GLY A 249 -4.68 -12.14 20.33
N THR A 250 -3.95 -11.36 19.52
CA THR A 250 -2.96 -10.42 20.04
C THR A 250 -3.61 -9.10 20.44
N PRO A 251 -3.35 -8.56 21.65
CA PRO A 251 -3.68 -7.17 21.97
C PRO A 251 -2.85 -6.21 21.12
N VAL A 252 -3.42 -5.76 20.01
CA VAL A 252 -2.90 -4.66 19.18
C VAL A 252 -3.64 -3.39 19.61
N PRO A 253 -2.97 -2.22 19.71
CA PRO A 253 -3.66 -0.96 19.96
C PRO A 253 -4.80 -0.75 18.94
N PRO A 254 -5.88 -0.04 19.32
CA PRO A 254 -6.85 0.41 18.34
C PRO A 254 -6.12 1.23 17.27
N ILE A 255 -6.46 1.02 16.00
CA ILE A 255 -6.05 1.95 14.94
C ILE A 255 -6.67 3.30 15.35
N PRO A 256 -5.89 4.40 15.42
CA PRO A 256 -6.45 5.70 15.77
C PRO A 256 -7.58 6.02 14.80
N PRO A 257 -8.78 6.42 15.28
CA PRO A 257 -9.81 6.91 14.38
C PRO A 257 -9.28 8.11 13.60
N ALA A 258 -9.64 8.21 12.31
CA ALA A 258 -9.23 9.31 11.43
C ALA A 258 -9.53 10.70 12.02
N GLU A 259 -10.56 10.81 12.88
CA GLU A 259 -10.96 12.03 13.58
C GLU A 259 -9.92 12.55 14.60
N LEU A 260 -8.94 11.74 15.02
CA LEU A 260 -7.80 12.21 15.84
C LEU A 260 -6.62 12.74 15.02
N MET A 261 -6.68 12.66 13.68
CA MET A 261 -5.67 13.24 12.77
C MET A 261 -6.05 14.64 12.27
N GLU A 262 -7.26 15.14 12.55
CA GLU A 262 -7.68 16.51 12.21
C GLU A 262 -7.28 17.58 13.25
N CYS A 263 -6.48 17.24 14.25
CA CYS A 263 -5.95 18.21 15.20
C CYS A 263 -4.53 18.69 14.83
N ARG A 264 -4.42 19.52 13.78
CA ARG A 264 -3.61 20.78 13.75
C ARG A 264 -3.51 21.39 12.35
#